data_AF-C6JRN8-F1
#
_entry.id   AF-C6JRN8-F1
#
_cell.length_a   1.000
_cell.length_b   1.000
_cell.length_c   1.000
_cell.angle_alpha   90.00
_cell.angle_beta   90.00
_cell.angle_gamma   90.00
#
_symmetry.space_group_name_H-M   'P 1'
#
loop_
_entity.id
_entity.type
_entity.pdbx_description
1 polymer ?
#
loop_
_entity_poly.entity_id
_entity_poly.type
_entity_poly.pdbx_seq_one_letter_code
_entity_poly.pdbx_strand_id
1 'polypeptide(L)'
;ARFRKNKNFITKLQVDNQVVVSHEEKQKVVDDFYENILGRAEERDYTLDLDTLAIQQHNLSQREVPFSKDEVWARKGYAIGQALGPNGFTGRFYKSCWSILLRGDVLMALDAIQQGHLFKFRLLNSTYITLLPKKVDAVE
;
A
#
# COMPACT_ATOMS: atom_id res chain seq x y z
N ALA A 1 26.51 21.64 1.20
CA ALA A 1 25.45 20.59 1.19
C ALA A 1 25.04 20.20 2.63
N ARG A 2 24.20 20.99 3.32
CA ARG A 2 23.79 20.71 4.72
C ARG A 2 22.28 20.73 4.98
N PHE A 3 21.45 20.88 3.95
CA PHE A 3 20.01 21.16 4.10
C PHE A 3 19.06 19.96 3.96
N ARG A 4 19.55 18.74 3.73
CA ARG A 4 18.70 17.57 3.40
C ARG A 4 18.45 16.58 4.54
N LYS A 5 18.98 16.78 5.76
CA LYS A 5 18.81 15.82 6.87
C LYS A 5 17.54 16.02 7.74
N ASN A 6 16.82 17.14 7.60
CA ASN A 6 15.69 17.46 8.50
C ASN A 6 14.31 17.01 8.01
N LYS A 7 14.20 16.25 6.91
CA LYS A 7 12.88 15.87 6.38
C LYS A 7 12.14 14.80 7.20
N ASN A 8 12.86 14.06 8.05
CA ASN A 8 12.29 12.99 8.89
C ASN A 8 12.59 13.22 10.38
N PHE A 9 12.62 14.47 10.84
CA PHE A 9 12.82 14.78 12.24
C PHE A 9 11.60 15.50 12.81
N ILE A 10 10.90 14.84 13.73
CA ILE A 10 9.77 15.43 14.45
C ILE A 10 10.34 16.25 15.60
N THR A 11 10.34 17.58 15.46
CA THR A 11 10.84 18.53 16.47
C THR A 11 9.93 18.61 17.69
N LYS A 12 8.61 18.53 17.51
CA LYS A 12 7.63 18.56 18.58
C LYS A 12 6.36 17.80 18.18
N LEU A 13 5.71 17.18 19.15
CA LEU A 13 4.36 16.63 19.03
C LEU A 13 3.44 17.42 19.95
N GLN A 14 2.21 17.69 19.51
CA GLN A 14 1.17 18.26 20.35
C GLN A 14 0.11 17.19 20.56
N VAL A 15 -0.13 16.86 21.82
CA VAL A 15 -1.21 15.96 22.23
C VAL A 15 -2.07 16.72 23.22
N ASP A 16 -3.33 16.90 22.84
CA ASP A 16 -4.28 17.79 23.51
C ASP A 16 -3.67 19.19 23.71
N ASN A 17 -3.40 19.57 24.96
CA ASN A 17 -2.80 20.84 25.37
C ASN A 17 -1.32 20.76 25.75
N GLN A 18 -0.68 19.60 25.65
CA GLN A 18 0.74 19.44 25.98
C GLN A 18 1.62 19.35 24.73
N VAL A 19 2.75 20.06 24.78
CA VAL A 19 3.77 20.04 23.72
C VAL A 19 4.94 19.20 24.20
N VAL A 20 5.20 18.15 23.45
CA VAL A 20 6.20 17.13 23.78
C VAL A 20 7.40 17.29 22.85
N VAL A 21 8.58 17.45 23.46
CA VAL A 21 9.82 17.81 22.74
C VAL A 21 10.92 16.77 22.93
N SER A 22 10.96 16.07 24.07
CA SER A 22 11.92 14.98 24.28
C SER A 22 11.66 13.80 23.34
N HIS A 23 12.71 13.07 22.97
CA HIS A 23 12.59 11.89 22.13
C HIS A 23 11.81 10.76 22.83
N GLU A 24 12.12 10.52 24.10
CA GLU A 24 11.49 9.48 24.93
C GLU A 24 10.00 9.74 25.10
N GLU A 25 9.63 10.99 25.38
CA GLU A 25 8.24 11.40 25.52
C GLU A 25 7.48 11.29 24.18
N LYS A 26 8.11 11.67 23.06
CA LYS A 26 7.51 11.52 21.73
C LYS A 26 7.25 10.06 21.41
N GLN A 27 8.20 9.17 21.72
CA GLN A 27 8.03 7.73 21.49
C GLN A 27 6.85 7.22 22.31
N LYS A 28 6.84 7.50 23.62
CA LYS A 28 5.77 7.07 24.52
C LYS A 28 4.39 7.51 24.05
N VAL A 29 4.27 8.78 23.66
CA VAL A 29 3.03 9.36 23.14
C VAL A 29 2.55 8.69 21.86
N VAL A 30 3.47 8.37 20.95
CA VAL A 30 3.14 7.68 19.69
C VAL A 30 2.71 6.25 19.98
N ASP A 31 3.43 5.55 20.85
CA ASP A 31 3.11 4.18 21.26
C ASP A 31 1.72 4.13 21.93
N ASP A 32 1.46 4.97 22.93
CA ASP A 32 0.17 5.07 23.61
C ASP A 32 -0.98 5.40 22.63
N PHE A 33 -0.75 6.30 21.67
CA PHE A 33 -1.75 6.67 20.67
C PHE A 33 -2.12 5.49 19.75
N TYR A 34 -1.11 4.78 19.23
CA TYR A 34 -1.37 3.64 18.34
C TYR A 34 -1.87 2.40 19.08
N GLU A 35 -1.44 2.16 20.33
CA GLU A 35 -2.02 1.11 21.16
C GLU A 35 -3.51 1.31 21.39
N ASN A 36 -3.95 2.56 21.61
CA ASN A 36 -5.36 2.88 21.77
C ASN A 36 -6.18 2.72 20.48
N ILE A 37 -5.57 2.97 19.31
CA ILE A 37 -6.26 2.84 18.01
C ILE A 37 -6.32 1.40 17.52
N LEU A 38 -5.19 0.70 17.58
CA LEU A 38 -5.10 -0.69 17.13
C LEU A 38 -5.77 -1.65 18.12
N GLY A 39 -6.03 -1.18 19.33
CA GLY A 39 -6.56 -1.95 20.44
C GLY A 39 -5.45 -2.66 21.19
N ARG A 40 -5.61 -2.76 22.51
CA ARG A 40 -4.78 -3.64 23.34
C ARG A 40 -5.37 -5.04 23.31
N ALA A 41 -4.51 -6.05 23.31
CA ALA A 41 -4.95 -7.42 23.54
C ALA A 41 -5.46 -7.51 24.98
N GLU A 42 -6.78 -7.41 25.17
CA GLU A 42 -7.39 -7.65 26.48
C GLU A 42 -7.22 -9.11 26.86
N GLU A 43 -7.04 -9.38 28.17
CA GLU A 43 -7.12 -10.75 28.67
C GLU A 43 -8.52 -11.28 28.38
N ARG A 44 -8.57 -12.30 27.52
CA ARG A 44 -9.81 -13.01 27.19
C ARG A 44 -9.85 -14.29 28.01
N ASP A 45 -10.96 -14.54 28.69
CA ASP A 45 -11.20 -15.79 29.43
C ASP A 45 -11.12 -17.04 28.54
N TYR A 46 -11.27 -16.86 27.22
CA TYR A 46 -11.21 -17.91 26.22
C TYR A 46 -10.55 -17.40 24.92
N THR A 47 -9.78 -18.28 24.29
CA THR A 47 -9.20 -18.09 22.96
C THR A 47 -9.76 -19.13 22.01
N LEU A 48 -9.92 -18.77 20.74
CA LEU A 48 -10.26 -19.73 19.70
C LEU A 48 -9.01 -20.51 19.34
N ASP A 49 -9.05 -21.83 19.52
CA ASP A 49 -8.06 -22.71 18.94
C ASP A 49 -8.32 -22.82 17.43
N LEU A 50 -7.55 -22.07 16.65
CA LEU A 50 -7.67 -22.06 15.19
C LEU A 50 -7.34 -23.41 14.55
N ASP A 51 -6.61 -24.29 15.24
CA ASP A 51 -6.30 -25.64 14.76
C ASP A 51 -7.51 -26.59 14.92
N THR A 52 -8.41 -26.30 15.87
CA THR A 52 -9.68 -27.03 16.04
C THR A 52 -10.76 -26.56 15.08
N LEU A 53 -10.65 -25.33 14.59
CA LEU A 53 -11.46 -24.87 13.48
C LEU A 53 -10.96 -25.65 12.26
N ALA A 54 -11.77 -26.56 11.73
CA ALA A 54 -11.48 -27.33 10.52
C ALA A 54 -11.47 -26.44 9.25
N ILE A 55 -10.81 -25.28 9.33
CA ILE A 55 -10.54 -24.36 8.25
C ILE A 55 -9.54 -25.07 7.35
N GLN A 56 -9.88 -25.17 6.07
CA GLN A 56 -8.99 -25.73 5.08
C GLN A 56 -7.72 -24.86 5.01
N GLN A 57 -6.62 -25.39 5.54
CA GLN A 57 -5.32 -24.76 5.41
C GLN A 57 -4.87 -24.90 3.94
N HIS A 58 -4.80 -23.80 3.23
CA HIS A 58 -4.25 -23.77 1.89
C HIS A 58 -2.74 -23.57 1.97
N ASN A 59 -1.98 -24.39 1.26
CA ASN A 59 -0.57 -24.13 1.06
C ASN A 59 -0.43 -22.85 0.21
N LEU A 60 -0.02 -21.75 0.85
CA LEU A 60 0.21 -20.46 0.20
C LEU A 60 1.67 -20.25 -0.20
N SER A 61 2.56 -21.23 -0.01
CA SER A 61 3.99 -21.10 -0.32
C SER A 61 4.24 -20.75 -1.79
N GLN A 62 3.35 -21.15 -2.71
CA GLN A 62 3.43 -20.74 -4.12
C GLN A 62 3.26 -19.23 -4.33
N ARG A 63 2.57 -18.51 -3.44
CA ARG A 63 2.36 -17.06 -3.51
C ARG A 63 3.51 -16.25 -2.92
N GLU A 64 4.40 -16.89 -2.16
CA GLU A 64 5.58 -16.26 -1.58
C GLU A 64 6.78 -16.28 -2.54
N VAL A 65 6.69 -17.06 -3.63
CA VAL A 65 7.71 -17.12 -4.69
C VAL A 65 7.70 -15.83 -5.50
N PRO A 66 8.87 -15.32 -5.95
CA PRO A 66 8.94 -14.17 -6.85
C PRO A 66 8.07 -14.29 -8.09
N PHE A 67 7.39 -13.20 -8.46
CA PHE A 67 6.56 -13.17 -9.67
C PHE A 67 7.33 -13.61 -10.91
N SER A 68 6.80 -14.60 -11.62
CA SER A 68 7.39 -15.06 -12.88
C SER A 68 7.00 -14.14 -14.05
N LYS A 69 7.84 -14.10 -15.10
CA LYS A 69 7.52 -13.34 -16.32
C LYS A 69 6.21 -13.81 -16.96
N ASP A 70 5.96 -15.10 -16.94
CA ASP A 70 4.78 -15.71 -17.55
C ASP A 70 3.49 -15.43 -16.76
N GLU A 71 3.57 -15.42 -15.43
CA GLU A 71 2.46 -15.02 -14.55
C GLU A 71 2.08 -13.55 -14.78
N VAL A 72 3.08 -12.66 -14.83
CA VAL A 72 2.88 -11.24 -15.13
C VAL A 72 2.32 -11.09 -16.55
N TRP A 73 2.80 -11.88 -17.52
CA TRP A 73 2.29 -11.89 -18.89
C TRP A 73 0.83 -12.34 -18.97
N ALA A 74 0.43 -13.35 -18.21
CA ALA A 74 -0.95 -13.84 -18.18
C ALA A 74 -1.95 -12.76 -17.74
N ARG A 75 -1.51 -11.78 -16.92
CA ARG A 75 -2.34 -10.66 -16.47
C ARG A 75 -2.64 -9.63 -17.55
N LYS A 76 -1.88 -9.59 -18.66
CA LYS A 76 -1.95 -8.59 -19.74
C LYS A 76 -3.35 -8.41 -20.36
N GLY A 77 -4.17 -9.46 -20.36
CA GLY A 77 -5.53 -9.42 -20.92
C GLY A 77 -6.56 -8.67 -20.06
N TYR A 78 -6.32 -8.55 -18.75
CA TYR A 78 -7.31 -8.05 -17.79
C TYR A 78 -7.59 -6.53 -17.93
N ALA A 79 -6.61 -5.76 -18.41
CA ALA A 79 -6.72 -4.30 -18.50
C ALA A 79 -7.48 -3.81 -19.75
N ILE A 80 -7.82 -4.69 -20.71
CA ILE A 80 -8.46 -4.30 -21.97
C ILE A 80 -9.93 -3.94 -21.72
N GLY A 81 -10.21 -2.66 -21.48
CA GLY A 81 -11.57 -2.16 -21.21
C GLY A 81 -11.72 -1.49 -19.83
N GLN A 82 -10.67 -1.48 -19.01
CA GLN A 82 -10.64 -0.67 -17.80
C GLN A 82 -10.58 0.82 -18.17
N ALA A 83 -11.22 1.68 -17.36
CA ALA A 83 -11.24 3.12 -17.54
C ALA A 83 -9.82 3.71 -17.65
N LEU A 84 -9.69 4.83 -18.36
CA LEU A 84 -8.42 5.53 -18.53
C LEU A 84 -7.88 5.90 -17.14
N GLY A 85 -6.63 5.52 -16.86
CA GLY A 85 -5.96 5.99 -15.65
C GLY A 85 -5.71 7.50 -15.70
N PRO A 86 -5.25 8.12 -14.60
CA PRO A 86 -4.96 9.56 -14.53
C PRO A 86 -3.95 10.06 -15.57
N ASN A 87 -3.18 9.14 -16.15
CA ASN A 87 -2.18 9.37 -17.18
C ASN A 87 -2.73 9.26 -18.62
N GLY A 88 -4.02 9.00 -18.80
CA GLY A 88 -4.66 8.92 -20.11
C GLY A 88 -4.32 7.68 -20.95
N PHE A 89 -3.56 6.72 -20.39
CA PHE A 89 -3.22 5.49 -21.12
C PHE A 89 -4.29 4.40 -20.90
N THR A 90 -4.84 3.87 -22.00
CA THR A 90 -5.74 2.72 -21.95
C THR A 90 -4.96 1.43 -21.69
N GLY A 91 -5.61 0.39 -21.16
CA GLY A 91 -5.01 -0.96 -21.09
C GLY A 91 -4.49 -1.50 -22.44
N ARG A 92 -4.99 -0.97 -23.58
CA ARG A 92 -4.43 -1.23 -24.92
C ARG A 92 -2.99 -0.72 -25.09
N PHE A 93 -2.64 0.44 -24.55
CA PHE A 93 -1.27 0.96 -24.58
C PHE A 93 -0.32 0.01 -23.85
N TYR A 94 -0.69 -0.38 -22.63
CA TYR A 94 0.08 -1.34 -21.85
C TYR A 94 0.20 -2.69 -22.57
N LYS A 95 -0.86 -3.16 -23.25
CA LYS A 95 -0.81 -4.37 -24.08
C LYS A 95 0.21 -4.25 -25.22
N SER A 96 0.23 -3.13 -25.93
CA SER A 96 1.12 -2.90 -27.07
C SER A 96 2.58 -2.70 -26.65
N CYS A 97 2.81 -1.94 -25.58
CA CYS A 97 4.16 -1.63 -25.07
C CYS A 97 4.70 -2.67 -24.09
N TRP A 98 3.94 -3.75 -23.82
CA TRP A 98 4.30 -4.75 -22.83
C TRP A 98 5.67 -5.39 -23.08
N SER A 99 6.06 -5.63 -24.34
CA SER A 99 7.39 -6.19 -24.67
C SER A 99 8.55 -5.26 -24.34
N ILE A 100 8.28 -3.96 -24.19
CA ILE A 100 9.24 -2.93 -23.78
C ILE A 100 9.23 -2.82 -22.26
N LEU A 101 8.04 -2.73 -21.65
CA LEU A 101 7.85 -2.60 -20.20
C LEU A 101 8.32 -3.82 -19.39
N LEU A 102 8.20 -5.03 -19.96
CA LEU A 102 8.69 -6.27 -19.33
C LEU A 102 10.21 -6.42 -19.35
N ARG A 103 10.95 -5.54 -20.06
CA ARG A 103 12.42 -5.65 -20.16
C ARG A 103 13.15 -5.36 -18.86
N GLY A 104 12.49 -4.79 -17.86
CA GLY A 104 13.06 -4.70 -16.52
C GLY A 104 12.21 -3.93 -15.54
N ASP A 105 11.67 -2.77 -15.95
CA ASP A 105 11.11 -1.80 -15.01
C ASP A 105 9.91 -2.35 -14.23
N VAL A 106 8.99 -3.04 -14.92
CA VAL A 106 7.79 -3.61 -14.27
C VAL A 106 8.14 -4.79 -13.37
N LEU A 107 9.06 -5.66 -13.79
CA LEU A 107 9.48 -6.82 -12.99
C LEU A 107 10.26 -6.39 -11.76
N MET A 108 11.18 -5.43 -11.91
CA MET A 108 11.92 -4.86 -10.78
C MET A 108 11.00 -4.12 -9.81
N ALA A 109 9.96 -3.44 -10.31
CA ALA A 109 8.98 -2.79 -9.46
C ALA A 109 8.14 -3.81 -8.67
N LEU A 110 7.70 -4.91 -9.32
CA LEU A 110 6.96 -5.98 -8.66
C LEU A 110 7.82 -6.71 -7.62
N ASP A 111 9.08 -6.97 -7.93
CA ASP A 111 10.05 -7.54 -6.99
C ASP A 111 10.27 -6.63 -5.77
N ALA A 112 10.43 -5.33 -6.00
CA ALA A 112 10.52 -4.35 -4.91
C ALA A 112 9.26 -4.31 -4.02
N ILE A 113 8.05 -4.46 -4.61
CA ILE A 113 6.80 -4.54 -3.85
C ILE A 113 6.76 -5.82 -3.01
N GLN A 114 7.13 -6.96 -3.60
CA GLN A 114 7.13 -8.25 -2.93
C GLN A 114 8.11 -8.29 -1.75
N GLN A 115 9.26 -7.62 -1.87
CA GLN A 115 10.24 -7.46 -0.79
C GLN A 115 9.86 -6.38 0.24
N GLY A 116 8.67 -5.76 0.12
CA GLY A 116 8.21 -4.71 1.04
C GLY A 116 8.94 -3.37 0.87
N HIS A 117 9.69 -3.17 -0.21
CA HIS A 117 10.50 -1.99 -0.46
C HIS A 117 9.66 -0.83 -1.04
N LEU A 118 8.65 -0.39 -0.28
CA LEU A 118 7.63 0.56 -0.73
C LEU A 118 8.07 2.04 -0.70
N PHE A 119 9.27 2.34 -0.19
CA PHE A 119 9.76 3.72 0.04
C PHE A 119 9.80 4.59 -1.22
N LYS A 120 9.94 4.00 -2.42
CA LYS A 120 9.95 4.71 -3.70
C LYS A 120 8.56 4.87 -4.35
N PHE A 121 7.52 4.27 -3.78
CA PHE A 121 6.15 4.30 -4.30
C PHE A 121 5.31 5.47 -3.78
N ARG A 122 5.91 6.43 -3.06
CA ARG A 122 5.21 7.62 -2.53
C ARG A 122 4.49 8.44 -3.61
N LEU A 123 4.94 8.35 -4.86
CA LEU A 123 4.33 9.00 -6.03
C LEU A 123 3.23 8.17 -6.70
N LEU A 124 3.16 6.85 -6.45
CA LEU A 124 2.13 5.97 -7.04
C LEU A 124 0.72 6.24 -6.49
N ASN A 125 0.61 6.80 -5.27
CA ASN A 125 -0.68 7.12 -4.63
C ASN A 125 -1.22 8.51 -5.00
N SER A 126 -0.71 9.14 -6.07
CA SER A 126 -1.33 10.34 -6.62
C SER A 126 -2.53 9.94 -7.47
N THR A 127 -3.72 9.88 -6.85
CA THR A 127 -4.99 9.67 -7.56
C THR A 127 -5.71 10.99 -7.73
N TYR A 128 -6.28 11.22 -8.91
CA TYR A 128 -7.20 12.32 -9.15
C TYR A 128 -8.62 11.80 -8.91
N ILE A 129 -9.33 12.43 -7.98
CA ILE A 129 -10.74 12.13 -7.72
C ILE A 129 -11.54 12.95 -8.73
N THR A 130 -12.18 12.27 -9.68
CA THR A 130 -13.18 12.89 -10.57
C THR A 130 -14.56 12.41 -10.13
N LEU A 131 -15.45 13.34 -9.81
CA LEU A 131 -16.85 13.02 -9.52
C LEU A 131 -17.56 12.76 -10.84
N LEU A 132 -18.06 11.53 -11.02
CA LEU A 132 -18.90 11.19 -12.15
C LEU A 132 -20.37 11.26 -11.73
N PRO A 133 -21.18 12.15 -12.33
CA PRO A 133 -22.59 12.27 -11.99
C PRO A 133 -23.34 10.98 -12.36
N LYS A 134 -24.08 10.43 -11.39
CA LYS A 134 -24.89 9.21 -11.59
C LYS A 134 -26.20 9.48 -12.35
N LYS A 135 -26.63 10.74 -12.46
CA LYS A 135 -27.86 11.18 -13.13
C LYS A 135 -27.56 12.42 -13.97
N VAL A 136 -28.34 12.61 -15.03
CA VAL A 136 -28.16 13.71 -16.00
C VAL A 136 -28.26 15.09 -15.34
N ASP A 137 -29.01 15.19 -14.23
CA ASP A 137 -29.22 16.44 -13.49
C ASP A 137 -28.36 16.56 -12.22
N ALA A 138 -27.41 15.65 -12.00
CA ALA A 138 -26.51 15.76 -10.86
C ALA A 138 -25.43 16.81 -11.17
N VAL A 139 -25.58 17.98 -10.54
CA VAL A 139 -24.59 19.06 -10.58
C VAL A 139 -23.43 18.72 -9.64
N GLU A 140 -22.22 19.06 -10.07
CA GLU A 140 -20.95 18.85 -9.35
C GLU A 140 -20.84 19.65 -8.05
#